data_AF-A0A3N5DBJ0-F1
#
_entry.id   AF-A0A3N5DBJ0-F1
#
_cell.length_a   1.000
_cell.length_b   1.000
_cell.length_c   1.000
_cell.angle_alpha   90.00
_cell.angle_beta   90.00
_cell.angle_gamma   90.00
#
_symmetry.space_group_name_H-M   'P 1'
#
loop_
_entity.id
_entity.type
_entity.pdbx_description
1 polymer ?
#
loop_
_entity_poly.entity_id
_entity_poly.type
_entity_poly.pdbx_seq_one_letter_code
_entity_poly.pdbx_strand_id
1 'polypeptide(L)'
;MQTRSNDGFQRQRAARDLLNDLEPWGAPFIVALIGEYIVQILDDIAAALTPENAQTLGSYIAQNSGYWQTTKRRVTSYWNVYYRSELASGSRPKWARDFRPLFKKNEYVGFRLIERLEAAAFGRGQTAGA
;
A
#
# COMPACT_ATOMS: atom_id res chain seq x y z
N MET A 1 0.88 -20.00 2.99
CA MET A 1 0.63 -18.56 2.68
C MET A 1 -0.81 -18.21 3.03
N GLN A 2 -1.01 -17.30 3.98
CA GLN A 2 -2.34 -16.92 4.54
C GLN A 2 -2.75 -15.49 4.18
N THR A 3 -2.26 -14.95 3.06
CA THR A 3 -2.53 -13.56 2.64
C THR A 3 -3.99 -13.26 2.32
N ARG A 4 -4.86 -14.28 2.32
CA ARG A 4 -6.32 -14.16 2.17
C ARG A 4 -7.12 -14.66 3.40
N SER A 5 -6.47 -14.79 4.56
CA SER A 5 -7.14 -15.21 5.80
C SER A 5 -8.19 -14.18 6.23
N ASN A 6 -9.31 -14.64 6.79
CA ASN A 6 -10.32 -13.73 7.36
C ASN A 6 -9.78 -13.01 8.62
N ASP A 7 -8.70 -13.52 9.20
CA ASP A 7 -7.98 -12.89 10.30
C ASP A 7 -6.97 -11.86 9.76
N GLY A 8 -7.17 -10.59 10.12
CA GLY A 8 -6.28 -9.49 9.76
C GLY A 8 -4.87 -9.64 10.32
N PHE A 9 -4.70 -10.24 11.51
CA PHE A 9 -3.39 -10.42 12.14
C PHE A 9 -2.53 -11.46 11.42
N GLN A 10 -3.15 -12.52 10.89
CA GLN A 10 -2.47 -13.53 10.09
C GLN A 10 -1.96 -12.94 8.77
N ARG A 11 -2.79 -12.12 8.11
CA ARG A 11 -2.38 -11.40 6.89
C ARG A 11 -1.25 -10.42 7.16
N GLN A 12 -1.33 -9.68 8.27
CA GLN A 12 -0.29 -8.74 8.70
C GLN A 12 1.05 -9.43 8.96
N ARG A 13 1.05 -10.56 9.68
CA ARG A 13 2.25 -11.36 9.91
C ARG A 13 2.85 -11.87 8.60
N ALA A 14 2.02 -12.44 7.73
CA ALA A 14 2.47 -12.93 6.43
C ALA A 14 3.07 -11.83 5.54
N ALA A 15 2.54 -10.60 5.63
CA ALA A 15 3.09 -9.44 4.91
C ALA A 15 4.50 -9.09 5.41
N ARG A 16 4.70 -9.07 6.73
CA ARG A 16 6.02 -8.80 7.34
C ARG A 16 7.04 -9.87 6.94
N ASP A 17 6.64 -11.15 7.00
CA ASP A 17 7.52 -12.25 6.65
C ASP A 17 7.95 -12.19 5.17
N LEU A 18 7.02 -11.89 4.25
CA LEU A 18 7.31 -11.72 2.83
C LEU A 18 8.21 -10.52 2.52
N LEU A 19 8.15 -9.45 3.32
CA LEU A 19 8.96 -8.24 3.11
C LEU A 19 10.38 -8.35 3.68
N ASN A 20 10.65 -9.31 4.57
CA ASN A 20 12.00 -9.52 5.09
C ASN A 20 12.95 -10.06 4.01
N ASP A 21 12.43 -10.82 3.05
CA ASP A 21 13.18 -11.42 1.95
C ASP A 21 12.27 -11.49 0.71
N LEU A 22 11.99 -10.33 0.11
CA LEU A 22 10.98 -10.23 -0.95
C LEU A 22 11.53 -10.70 -2.29
N GLU A 23 11.23 -11.96 -2.60
CA GLU A 23 11.43 -12.53 -3.92
C GLU A 23 10.36 -12.04 -4.94
N PRO A 24 10.65 -12.04 -6.25
CA PRO A 24 9.72 -11.57 -7.29
C PRO A 24 8.36 -12.27 -7.28
N TRP A 25 8.32 -13.56 -6.93
CA TRP A 25 7.06 -14.31 -6.82
C TRP A 25 6.17 -13.82 -5.67
N GLY A 26 6.74 -13.13 -4.67
CA GLY A 26 6.04 -12.55 -3.53
C GLY A 26 5.29 -11.25 -3.87
N ALA A 27 5.70 -10.55 -4.92
CA ALA A 27 5.16 -9.24 -5.29
C ALA A 27 3.63 -9.21 -5.53
N PRO A 28 3.01 -10.18 -6.23
CA PRO A 28 1.55 -10.23 -6.39
C PRO A 28 0.79 -10.25 -5.06
N PHE A 29 1.34 -10.92 -4.05
CA PHE A 29 0.69 -11.07 -2.75
C PHE A 29 0.73 -9.77 -1.94
N ILE A 30 1.85 -9.05 -1.97
CA ILE A 30 1.95 -7.72 -1.35
C ILE A 30 1.03 -6.73 -2.04
N VAL A 31 0.99 -6.71 -3.38
CA VAL A 31 0.09 -5.81 -4.14
C VAL A 31 -1.38 -6.13 -3.87
N ALA A 32 -1.74 -7.42 -3.75
CA ALA A 32 -3.08 -7.82 -3.38
C ALA A 32 -3.47 -7.30 -1.98
N LEU A 33 -2.57 -7.43 -0.99
CA LEU A 33 -2.79 -6.95 0.38
C LEU A 33 -2.98 -5.43 0.44
N ILE A 34 -2.26 -4.67 -0.39
CA ILE A 34 -2.48 -3.22 -0.52
C ILE A 34 -3.92 -2.92 -0.96
N GLY A 35 -4.47 -3.73 -1.86
CA GLY A 35 -5.84 -3.61 -2.37
C GLY A 35 -6.93 -4.14 -1.44
N GLU A 36 -6.61 -5.05 -0.51
CA GLU A 36 -7.53 -5.54 0.53
C GLU A 36 -7.75 -4.54 1.66
N TYR A 37 -6.85 -3.55 1.76
CA TYR A 37 -6.95 -2.38 2.63
C TYR A 37 -7.29 -2.69 4.09
N ILE A 38 -6.24 -2.95 4.86
CA ILE A 38 -6.23 -2.83 6.32
C ILE A 38 -5.15 -1.81 6.64
N VAL A 39 -5.52 -0.69 7.28
CA VAL A 39 -4.58 0.42 7.54
C VAL A 39 -3.31 -0.05 8.27
N GLN A 40 -3.44 -0.98 9.21
CA GLN A 40 -2.31 -1.58 9.95
C GLN A 40 -1.37 -2.37 9.04
N ILE A 41 -1.91 -3.08 8.03
CA ILE A 41 -1.10 -3.79 7.04
C ILE A 41 -0.36 -2.79 6.15
N LEU A 42 -1.01 -1.69 5.75
CA LEU A 42 -0.36 -0.67 4.94
C LEU A 42 0.75 0.06 5.70
N ASP A 43 0.57 0.33 6.99
CA ASP A 43 1.61 0.90 7.86
C ASP A 43 2.81 -0.04 7.99
N ASP A 44 2.57 -1.33 8.19
CA ASP A 44 3.64 -2.33 8.23
C ASP A 44 4.38 -2.46 6.91
N ILE A 45 3.65 -2.52 5.79
CA ILE A 45 4.25 -2.57 4.45
C ILE A 45 5.09 -1.32 4.24
N ALA A 46 4.57 -0.14 4.56
CA ALA A 46 5.28 1.13 4.39
C ALA A 46 6.55 1.21 5.25
N ALA A 47 6.49 0.69 6.48
CA ALA A 47 7.62 0.64 7.41
C ALA A 47 8.71 -0.34 6.98
N ALA A 48 8.33 -1.50 6.43
CA ALA A 48 9.25 -2.53 5.95
C ALA A 48 9.68 -2.34 4.47
N LEU A 49 9.22 -1.27 3.80
CA LEU A 49 9.54 -1.03 2.40
C LEU A 49 10.96 -0.48 2.24
N THR A 50 11.93 -1.39 2.03
CA THR A 50 13.30 -1.07 1.61
C THR A 50 13.35 -0.63 0.13
N PRO A 51 14.43 0.03 -0.32
CA PRO A 51 14.61 0.36 -1.74
C PRO A 51 14.56 -0.86 -2.67
N GLU A 52 15.13 -1.98 -2.24
CA GLU A 52 15.14 -3.25 -2.97
C GLU A 52 13.72 -3.81 -3.12
N ASN A 53 12.97 -3.90 -2.02
CA ASN A 53 11.57 -4.33 -2.04
C ASN A 53 10.72 -3.42 -2.94
N ALA A 54 10.95 -2.11 -2.88
CA ALA A 54 10.26 -1.15 -3.74
C ALA A 54 10.56 -1.41 -5.22
N GLN A 55 11.80 -1.76 -5.57
CA GLN A 55 12.18 -2.09 -6.94
C GLN A 55 11.55 -3.41 -7.42
N THR A 56 11.53 -4.44 -6.57
CA THR A 56 10.87 -5.72 -6.88
C THR A 56 9.37 -5.53 -7.12
N LEU A 57 8.70 -4.80 -6.22
CA LEU A 57 7.28 -4.45 -6.38
C LEU A 57 7.05 -3.55 -7.59
N GLY A 58 7.93 -2.57 -7.81
CA GLY A 58 7.87 -1.67 -8.96
C GLY A 58 7.97 -2.41 -10.30
N SER A 59 8.89 -3.37 -10.39
CA SER A 59 9.05 -4.22 -11.58
C SER A 59 7.80 -5.04 -11.87
N TYR A 60 7.18 -5.63 -10.84
CA TYR A 60 5.91 -6.35 -10.98
C TYR A 60 4.77 -5.40 -11.40
N ILE A 61 4.69 -4.22 -10.80
CA ILE A 61 3.66 -3.20 -11.10
C ILE A 61 3.76 -2.72 -12.55
N ALA A 62 4.98 -2.45 -13.04
CA ALA A 62 5.19 -2.01 -14.41
C ALA A 62 4.69 -3.05 -15.43
N GLN A 63 4.92 -4.34 -15.16
CA GLN A 63 4.44 -5.45 -15.98
C GLN A 63 2.92 -5.69 -15.86
N ASN A 64 2.30 -5.26 -14.75
CA ASN A 64 0.90 -5.54 -14.42
C ASN A 64 0.09 -4.26 -14.14
N SER A 65 0.28 -3.23 -14.98
CA SER A 65 -0.27 -1.89 -14.76
C SER A 65 -1.81 -1.87 -14.61
N GLY A 66 -2.53 -2.72 -15.34
CA GLY A 66 -4.00 -2.85 -15.22
C GLY A 66 -4.45 -3.34 -13.83
N TYR A 67 -3.73 -4.30 -13.26
CA TYR A 67 -3.98 -4.79 -11.90
C TYR A 67 -3.64 -3.71 -10.85
N TRP A 68 -2.57 -2.96 -11.08
CA TRP A 68 -2.20 -1.84 -10.24
C TRP A 68 -3.26 -0.73 -10.22
N GLN A 69 -3.85 -0.37 -11.38
CA GLN A 69 -4.94 0.61 -11.42
C GLN A 69 -6.16 0.15 -10.61
N THR A 70 -6.49 -1.13 -10.66
CA THR A 70 -7.56 -1.72 -9.84
C THR A 70 -7.26 -1.59 -8.34
N THR A 71 -6.02 -1.89 -7.95
CA THR A 71 -5.55 -1.76 -6.57
C THR A 71 -5.67 -0.33 -6.06
N LYS A 72 -5.23 0.66 -6.82
CA LYS A 72 -5.36 2.09 -6.48
C LYS A 72 -6.82 2.54 -6.32
N ARG A 73 -7.72 2.05 -7.18
CA ARG A 73 -9.16 2.34 -7.07
C ARG A 73 -9.75 1.81 -5.76
N ARG A 74 -9.35 0.61 -5.33
CA ARG A 74 -9.77 0.04 -4.03
C ARG A 74 -9.28 0.88 -2.85
N VAL A 75 -7.99 1.26 -2.86
CA VAL A 75 -7.41 2.16 -1.84
C VAL A 75 -8.18 3.49 -1.77
N THR A 76 -8.48 4.08 -2.92
CA THR A 76 -9.21 5.35 -3.00
C THR A 76 -10.66 5.21 -2.54
N SER A 77 -11.33 4.12 -2.93
CA SER A 77 -12.72 3.84 -2.55
C SER A 77 -12.85 3.67 -1.04
N TYR A 78 -11.95 2.91 -0.41
CA TYR A 78 -11.96 2.74 1.04
C TYR A 78 -11.72 4.08 1.74
N TRP A 79 -10.69 4.82 1.32
CA TRP A 79 -10.40 6.14 1.90
C TRP A 79 -11.63 7.07 1.83
N ASN A 80 -12.32 7.06 0.68
CA ASN A 80 -13.54 7.85 0.49
C ASN A 80 -14.68 7.45 1.43
N VAL A 81 -14.89 6.16 1.68
CA VAL A 81 -15.98 5.68 2.54
C VAL A 81 -15.74 6.02 4.01
N TYR A 82 -14.51 5.85 4.50
CA TYR A 82 -14.23 5.92 5.93
C TYR A 82 -13.66 7.25 6.39
N TYR A 83 -12.91 7.97 5.56
CA TYR A 83 -12.12 9.12 6.02
C TYR A 83 -12.53 10.45 5.37
N ARG A 84 -13.18 10.43 4.20
CA ARG A 84 -13.56 11.67 3.49
C ARG A 84 -14.62 12.49 4.23
N SER A 85 -15.61 11.84 4.84
CA SER A 85 -16.66 12.50 5.62
C SER A 85 -16.16 13.02 6.97
N GLU A 86 -15.22 12.31 7.59
CA GLU A 86 -14.58 12.69 8.86
C GLU A 86 -13.67 13.92 8.71
N LEU A 87 -12.97 14.04 7.56
CA LEU A 87 -12.27 15.28 7.20
C LEU A 87 -13.21 16.48 7.12
N ALA A 88 -14.40 16.28 6.53
CA ALA A 88 -15.35 17.34 6.25
C ALA A 88 -16.09 17.81 7.51
N SER A 89 -16.25 16.95 8.51
CA SER A 89 -17.00 17.24 9.74
C SER A 89 -16.15 17.79 10.89
N GLY A 90 -14.81 17.78 10.76
CA GLY A 90 -13.86 18.19 11.81
C GLY A 90 -13.96 17.37 13.11
N SER A 91 -14.81 16.35 13.13
CA SER A 91 -15.16 15.56 14.31
C SER A 91 -14.39 14.25 14.30
N ARG A 92 -13.55 14.04 15.32
CA ARG A 92 -12.75 12.82 15.45
C ARG A 92 -13.62 11.63 15.89
N PRO A 93 -13.59 10.49 15.18
CA PRO A 93 -14.19 9.26 15.69
C PRO A 93 -13.48 8.78 16.94
N LYS A 94 -14.24 8.14 17.84
CA LYS A 94 -13.70 7.60 19.10
C LYS A 94 -12.56 6.60 18.89
N TRP A 95 -12.63 5.78 17.84
CA TRP A 95 -11.59 4.81 17.49
C TRP A 95 -10.30 5.47 16.95
N ALA A 96 -10.36 6.71 16.47
CA ALA A 96 -9.22 7.44 15.93
C ALA A 96 -8.39 8.17 17.00
N ARG A 97 -8.73 8.07 18.29
CA ARG A 97 -7.98 8.73 19.38
C ARG A 97 -6.60 8.12 19.61
N ASP A 98 -6.45 6.83 19.30
CA ASP A 98 -5.21 6.07 19.50
C ASP A 98 -4.35 5.97 18.23
N PHE A 99 -4.87 6.40 17.07
CA PHE A 99 -4.17 6.35 15.79
C PHE A 99 -3.66 7.75 15.37
N ARG A 100 -2.38 7.82 14.99
CA ARG A 100 -1.70 9.04 14.54
C ARG A 100 -2.49 9.70 13.38
N PRO A 101 -2.61 11.05 13.32
CA PRO A 101 -3.52 11.68 12.39
C PRO A 101 -3.07 11.44 10.94
N LEU A 102 -3.86 10.68 10.19
CA LEU A 102 -3.69 10.45 8.75
C LEU A 102 -4.83 11.16 8.00
N PHE A 103 -5.03 12.45 8.28
CA PHE A 103 -6.25 13.18 7.90
C PHE A 103 -6.03 14.18 6.77
N LYS A 104 -4.97 14.00 5.98
CA LYS A 104 -4.87 14.58 4.65
C LYS A 104 -4.51 13.49 3.65
N LYS A 105 -4.95 13.64 2.40
CA LYS A 105 -4.66 12.68 1.32
C LYS A 105 -3.15 12.36 1.21
N ASN A 106 -2.29 13.35 1.45
CA ASN A 106 -0.83 13.22 1.46
C ASN A 106 -0.25 12.64 2.77
N GLU A 107 -1.02 12.58 3.85
CA GLU A 107 -0.61 11.95 5.12
C GLU A 107 -1.02 10.47 5.15
N TYR A 108 -2.13 10.12 4.49
CA TYR A 108 -2.66 8.76 4.47
C TYR A 108 -1.67 7.75 3.88
N VAL A 109 -1.38 6.69 4.65
CA VAL A 109 -0.33 5.70 4.34
C VAL A 109 -0.53 5.04 2.98
N GLY A 110 -1.76 4.74 2.57
CA GLY A 110 -2.01 4.12 1.27
C GLY A 110 -1.65 5.00 0.09
N PHE A 111 -1.82 6.34 0.18
CA PHE A 111 -1.43 7.23 -0.91
C PHE A 111 0.09 7.44 -0.95
N ARG A 112 0.75 7.57 0.21
CA ARG A 112 2.23 7.62 0.27
C ARG A 112 2.86 6.34 -0.27
N LEU A 113 2.26 5.18 0.02
CA LEU A 113 2.73 3.90 -0.49
C LEU A 113 2.54 3.81 -2.02
N ILE A 114 1.40 4.27 -2.54
CA ILE A 114 1.17 4.37 -3.99
C ILE A 114 2.25 5.24 -4.65
N GLU A 115 2.51 6.44 -4.13
CA GLU A 115 3.53 7.34 -4.70
C GLU A 115 4.92 6.71 -4.74
N ARG A 116 5.35 6.07 -3.64
CA ARG A 116 6.65 5.38 -3.56
C ARG A 116 6.75 4.23 -4.58
N LEU A 117 5.68 3.45 -4.73
CA LEU A 117 5.65 2.31 -5.64
C LEU A 117 5.56 2.75 -7.11
N GLU A 118 4.85 3.84 -7.41
CA GLU A 118 4.83 4.42 -8.76
C GLU A 118 6.18 5.02 -9.14
N ALA A 119 6.87 5.67 -8.20
CA ALA A 119 8.25 6.12 -8.42
C ALA A 119 9.18 4.95 -8.71
N ALA A 120 9.02 3.81 -8.04
CA ALA A 120 9.83 2.62 -8.32
C ALA A 120 9.46 1.94 -9.65
N ALA A 121 8.17 1.91 -10.01
CA ALA A 121 7.68 1.25 -11.22
C ALA A 121 7.92 2.07 -12.50
N PHE A 122 7.83 3.40 -12.42
CA PHE A 122 7.78 4.27 -13.59
C PHE A 122 8.80 5.42 -13.52
N GLY A 123 9.51 5.58 -12.40
CA GLY A 123 10.37 6.74 -12.13
C GLY A 123 11.78 6.70 -12.73
N ARG A 124 12.15 5.72 -13.56
CA ARG A 124 13.35 5.82 -14.41
C ARG A 124 13.12 5.20 -15.79
N GLY A 125 12.84 6.09 -16.74
CA GLY A 125 12.78 5.82 -18.17
C GLY A 125 13.15 7.07 -18.98
N GLN A 126 14.33 7.66 -18.73
CA GLN A 126 15.05 8.55 -19.65
C GLN A 126 16.56 8.42 -19.40
N THR A 127 17.15 7.30 -19.82
CA THR A 127 18.58 7.19 -20.14
C THR A 127 18.76 6.17 -21.27
N ALA A 128 18.62 6.65 -22.52
CA ALA A 128 19.16 6.13 -23.78
C ALA A 128 18.61 7.05 -24.90
N GLY A 129 19.37 7.71 -25.76
CA GLY A 129 20.80 7.83 -25.94
C GLY A 129 21.10 9.15 -26.67
N ALA A 130 22.33 9.63 -26.49
CA ALA A 130 22.96 10.61 -27.35
C ALA A 130 23.44 9.95 -28.64
#